data_AF-Q16PH3-F1
#
_entry.id   AF-Q16PH3-F1
#
_cell.length_a   1.000
_cell.length_b   1.000
_cell.length_c   1.000
_cell.angle_alpha   90.00
_cell.angle_beta   90.00
_cell.angle_gamma   90.00
#
_symmetry.space_group_name_H-M   'P 1'
#
loop_
_entity.id
_entity.type
_entity.pdbx_description
1 polymer ?
#
loop_
_entity_poly.entity_id
_entity_poly.type
_entity_poly.pdbx_seq_one_letter_code
_entity_poly.pdbx_strand_id
1 'polypeptide(L)'
;MSFRCTIVILATLGTLCLAAPQNSLTRNLRKDDDKALEEFQAKSAHYSYDSSITDTISDQTVQRQETREGLALKGMYAYSDGFYKREVHYVADDKGYRLVKEISIPIGEGPQEDPNGKADVSSSLSGSYSITADDIARPSYKKHPKKV
;
A
#
# COMPACT_ATOMS: atom_id res chain seq x y z
N MET A 1 -78.28 -15.64 -16.01
CA MET A 1 -77.05 -15.87 -15.23
C MET A 1 -76.21 -16.87 -16.01
N SER A 2 -75.09 -16.42 -16.54
CA SER A 2 -74.30 -17.11 -17.57
C SER A 2 -73.13 -17.84 -16.93
N PHE A 3 -73.07 -19.16 -17.09
CA PHE A 3 -71.96 -20.00 -16.64
C PHE A 3 -70.73 -19.76 -17.54
N ARG A 4 -69.61 -19.38 -16.93
CA ARG A 4 -68.30 -19.29 -17.58
C ARG A 4 -67.23 -20.00 -16.74
N CYS A 5 -66.20 -20.44 -17.46
CA CYS A 5 -64.90 -20.94 -17.02
C CYS A 5 -64.78 -22.46 -16.76
N THR A 6 -64.90 -23.19 -17.87
CA THR A 6 -63.79 -23.89 -18.54
C THR A 6 -62.59 -24.33 -17.67
N ILE A 7 -62.49 -25.65 -17.58
CA ILE A 7 -61.33 -26.47 -17.25
C ILE A 7 -60.05 -26.00 -17.96
N VAL A 8 -59.01 -25.66 -17.18
CA VAL A 8 -57.60 -25.86 -17.56
C VAL A 8 -56.85 -26.31 -16.31
N ILE A 9 -56.92 -27.62 -16.04
CA ILE A 9 -55.94 -28.35 -15.25
C ILE A 9 -54.92 -28.91 -16.27
N LEU A 10 -53.63 -28.91 -15.91
CA LEU A 10 -52.44 -29.34 -16.68
C LEU A 10 -51.68 -28.25 -17.44
N ALA A 11 -50.69 -27.66 -16.77
CA ALA A 11 -49.31 -27.55 -17.25
C ALA A 11 -48.39 -26.96 -16.17
N THR A 12 -48.25 -27.66 -15.04
CA THR A 12 -47.05 -27.52 -14.21
C THR A 12 -45.95 -28.36 -14.86
N LEU A 13 -45.10 -27.79 -15.70
CA LEU A 13 -43.79 -28.37 -15.99
C LEU A 13 -42.86 -27.34 -16.65
N GLY A 14 -41.73 -27.07 -15.99
CA GLY A 14 -40.50 -26.74 -16.70
C GLY A 14 -40.05 -25.28 -16.70
N THR A 15 -39.68 -24.72 -15.54
CA THR A 15 -38.33 -24.11 -15.39
C THR A 15 -37.95 -24.04 -13.92
N LEU A 16 -37.67 -25.22 -13.36
CA LEU A 16 -36.99 -25.37 -12.08
C LEU A 16 -35.48 -25.16 -12.33
N CYS A 17 -34.91 -24.19 -11.61
CA CYS A 17 -33.50 -24.05 -11.23
C CYS A 17 -32.41 -24.12 -12.32
N LEU A 18 -31.82 -22.96 -12.65
CA LEU A 18 -30.40 -22.88 -13.00
C LEU A 18 -29.59 -22.29 -11.83
N ALA A 19 -29.70 -22.93 -10.67
CA ALA A 19 -28.63 -22.90 -9.67
C ALA A 19 -27.88 -24.24 -9.79
N ALA A 20 -27.14 -24.40 -10.88
CA ALA A 20 -26.32 -25.59 -11.07
C ALA A 20 -25.23 -25.63 -9.96
N PRO A 21 -24.99 -26.78 -9.31
CA PRO A 21 -23.90 -26.92 -8.37
C PRO A 21 -22.60 -26.64 -9.14
N GLN A 22 -21.78 -25.72 -8.66
CA GLN A 22 -20.46 -25.48 -9.25
C GLN A 22 -19.64 -26.76 -9.14
N ASN A 23 -19.57 -27.49 -10.26
CA ASN A 23 -18.84 -28.73 -10.43
C ASN A 23 -17.37 -28.55 -9.99
N SER A 24 -16.79 -29.54 -9.31
CA SER A 24 -15.42 -29.46 -8.78
C SER A 24 -14.38 -29.18 -9.88
N LEU A 25 -14.61 -29.69 -11.09
CA LEU A 25 -13.78 -29.44 -12.27
C LEU A 25 -13.77 -27.96 -12.69
N THR A 26 -14.92 -27.30 -12.72
CA THR A 26 -14.99 -25.87 -13.09
C THR A 26 -14.40 -24.97 -11.99
N ARG A 27 -14.41 -25.43 -10.74
CA ARG A 27 -13.71 -24.75 -9.63
C ARG A 27 -12.19 -24.87 -9.75
N ASN A 28 -11.68 -26.04 -10.11
CA ASN A 28 -10.24 -26.26 -10.27
C ASN A 28 -9.68 -25.49 -11.47
N LEU A 29 -10.37 -25.49 -12.62
CA LEU A 29 -9.98 -24.72 -13.80
C LEU A 29 -9.86 -23.21 -13.48
N ARG A 30 -10.87 -22.64 -12.79
CA ARG A 30 -10.81 -21.25 -12.34
C ARG A 30 -9.61 -20.99 -11.42
N LYS A 31 -9.33 -21.92 -10.50
CA LYS A 31 -8.19 -21.78 -9.58
C LYS A 31 -6.84 -21.80 -10.30
N ASP A 32 -6.70 -22.62 -11.34
CA ASP A 32 -5.49 -22.68 -12.15
C ASP A 32 -5.34 -21.41 -13.00
N ASP A 33 -6.45 -20.90 -13.57
CA ASP A 33 -6.49 -19.63 -14.29
C ASP A 33 -6.15 -18.44 -13.38
N ASP A 34 -6.72 -18.41 -12.16
CA ASP A 34 -6.46 -17.38 -11.15
C ASP A 34 -4.98 -17.39 -10.74
N LYS A 35 -4.41 -18.57 -10.49
CA LYS A 35 -2.98 -18.72 -10.15
C LYS A 35 -2.08 -18.24 -11.29
N ALA A 36 -2.42 -18.58 -12.54
CA ALA A 36 -1.66 -18.13 -13.70
C ALA A 36 -1.72 -16.60 -13.86
N LEU A 37 -2.88 -16.00 -13.60
CA LEU A 37 -3.06 -14.55 -13.62
C LEU A 37 -2.26 -13.86 -12.51
N GLU A 38 -2.29 -14.40 -11.29
CA GLU A 38 -1.49 -13.90 -10.15
C GLU A 38 0.01 -13.95 -10.45
N GLU A 39 0.51 -15.07 -10.98
CA GLU A 39 1.91 -15.20 -11.35
C GLU A 39 2.31 -14.21 -12.46
N PHE A 40 1.43 -14.01 -13.45
CA PHE A 40 1.66 -13.06 -14.52
C PHE A 40 1.71 -11.62 -14.00
N GLN A 41 0.77 -11.24 -13.14
CA GLN A 41 0.75 -9.92 -12.49
C GLN A 41 1.99 -9.70 -11.62
N ALA A 42 2.39 -10.72 -10.83
CA ALA A 42 3.56 -10.63 -9.97
C ALA A 42 4.87 -10.47 -10.75
N LYS A 43 5.02 -11.18 -11.88
CA LYS A 43 6.19 -11.07 -12.78
C LYS A 43 6.24 -9.74 -13.54
N SER A 44 5.09 -9.13 -13.77
CA SER A 44 4.95 -7.86 -14.48
C SER A 44 4.89 -6.64 -13.54
N ALA A 45 5.02 -6.85 -12.23
CA ALA A 45 4.94 -5.77 -11.25
C ALA A 45 6.24 -4.97 -11.20
N HIS A 46 6.15 -3.67 -11.47
CA HIS A 46 7.28 -2.75 -11.41
C HIS A 46 6.88 -1.48 -10.66
N TYR A 47 7.71 -1.06 -9.70
CA TYR A 47 7.56 0.25 -9.07
C TYR A 47 8.90 0.73 -8.52
N SER A 48 8.99 2.04 -8.34
CA SER A 48 10.02 2.67 -7.53
C SER A 48 9.35 3.66 -6.60
N TYR A 49 9.79 3.66 -5.35
CA TYR A 49 9.31 4.54 -4.31
C TYR A 49 10.47 5.03 -3.47
N ASP A 50 10.36 6.27 -2.99
CA ASP A 50 11.27 6.87 -2.05
C ASP A 50 10.52 7.85 -1.16
N SER A 51 11.00 7.96 0.08
CA SER A 51 10.59 8.99 1.02
C SER A 51 11.75 9.40 1.92
N SER A 52 11.74 10.66 2.32
CA SER A 52 12.70 11.24 3.24
C SER A 52 11.98 12.18 4.19
N ILE A 53 12.35 12.10 5.46
CA ILE A 53 11.97 13.02 6.51
C ILE A 53 13.29 13.50 7.12
N THR A 54 13.51 14.81 7.07
CA THR A 54 14.60 15.47 7.77
C THR A 54 14.00 16.42 8.79
N ASP A 55 14.03 16.02 10.05
CA ASP A 55 13.53 16.80 11.16
C ASP A 55 14.68 17.45 11.92
N THR A 56 14.76 18.77 11.80
CA THR A 56 15.73 19.60 12.53
C THR A 56 15.19 20.08 13.88
N ILE A 57 13.92 19.81 14.20
CA ILE A 57 13.34 20.12 15.51
C ILE A 57 13.90 19.15 16.56
N SER A 58 13.98 17.86 16.23
CA SER A 58 14.44 16.81 17.13
C SER A 58 15.66 16.03 16.61
N ASP A 59 16.40 16.58 15.64
CA ASP A 59 17.55 15.94 14.96
C ASP A 59 17.30 14.52 14.42
N GLN A 60 16.05 14.24 14.03
CA GLN A 60 15.66 12.95 13.48
C GLN A 60 15.74 12.94 11.97
N THR A 61 16.18 11.82 11.40
CA THR A 61 16.04 11.58 9.97
C THR A 61 15.46 10.21 9.70
N VAL A 62 14.64 10.09 8.67
CA VAL A 62 14.04 8.83 8.23
C VAL A 62 14.10 8.81 6.70
N GLN A 63 14.68 7.76 6.12
CA GLN A 63 14.76 7.59 4.67
C GLN A 63 14.34 6.18 4.30
N ARG A 64 13.52 6.06 3.25
CA ARG A 64 13.13 4.79 2.65
C ARG A 64 13.28 4.91 1.15
N GLN A 65 13.84 3.90 0.52
CA GLN A 65 13.73 3.74 -0.92
C GLN A 65 13.61 2.27 -1.27
N GLU A 66 12.77 1.98 -2.25
CA GLU A 66 12.46 0.64 -2.69
C GLU A 66 12.22 0.62 -4.19
N THR A 67 12.75 -0.40 -4.85
CA THR A 67 12.52 -0.68 -6.27
C THR A 67 12.15 -2.13 -6.42
N ARG A 68 11.04 -2.38 -7.10
CA ARG A 68 10.60 -3.71 -7.51
C ARG A 68 10.68 -3.85 -9.01
N GLU A 69 11.31 -4.94 -9.44
CA GLU A 69 11.42 -5.36 -10.83
C GLU A 69 10.95 -6.81 -10.95
N GLY A 70 9.68 -7.01 -11.29
CA GLY A 70 9.04 -8.31 -11.37
C GLY A 70 9.00 -9.03 -10.02
N LEU A 71 9.72 -10.15 -9.92
CA LEU A 71 9.80 -10.97 -8.70
C LEU A 71 10.94 -10.56 -7.76
N ALA A 72 11.79 -9.62 -8.18
CA ALA A 72 12.90 -9.13 -7.38
C ALA A 72 12.58 -7.74 -6.82
N LEU A 73 12.94 -7.53 -5.56
CA LEU A 73 12.78 -6.27 -4.85
C LEU A 73 14.09 -5.96 -4.14
N LYS A 74 14.52 -4.71 -4.23
CA LYS A 74 15.65 -4.18 -3.47
C LYS A 74 15.21 -2.89 -2.78
N GLY A 75 15.72 -2.65 -1.59
CA GLY A 75 15.42 -1.42 -0.89
C GLY A 75 16.40 -1.13 0.22
N MET A 76 16.24 0.03 0.81
CA MET A 76 16.92 0.43 2.02
C MET A 76 16.02 1.23 2.94
N TYR A 77 16.29 1.09 4.22
CA TYR A 77 15.77 1.97 5.27
C TYR A 77 16.93 2.57 6.03
N ALA A 78 16.88 3.88 6.24
CA ALA A 78 17.80 4.55 7.15
C ALA A 78 17.01 5.38 8.16
N TYR A 79 17.51 5.43 9.39
CA TYR A 79 17.00 6.35 10.39
C TYR A 79 18.12 6.89 11.28
N SER A 80 17.86 8.06 11.86
CA SER A 80 18.72 8.73 12.83
C SER A 80 17.87 9.26 13.97
N ASP A 81 18.36 9.11 15.20
CA ASP A 81 17.75 9.64 16.42
C ASP A 81 18.62 10.67 17.14
N GLY A 82 19.68 11.16 16.48
CA GLY A 82 20.67 12.07 17.07
C GLY A 82 21.79 11.37 17.85
N PHE A 83 21.59 10.12 18.28
CA PHE A 83 22.65 9.30 18.88
C PHE A 83 23.32 8.40 17.84
N TYR A 84 22.50 7.68 17.09
CA TYR A 84 22.93 6.72 16.09
C TYR A 84 22.24 6.96 14.76
N LYS A 85 23.00 6.73 13.68
CA LYS A 85 22.45 6.50 12.36
C LYS A 85 22.49 5.01 12.06
N ARG A 86 21.35 4.45 11.66
CA ARG A 86 21.24 3.09 11.16
C ARG A 86 20.83 3.09 9.71
N GLU A 87 21.44 2.23 8.90
CA GLU A 87 21.12 2.05 7.49
C GLU A 87 21.13 0.56 7.17
N VAL A 88 20.04 0.09 6.59
CA VAL A 88 19.80 -1.32 6.26
C VAL A 88 19.46 -1.42 4.79
N HIS A 89 20.22 -2.21 4.03
CA HIS A 89 19.90 -2.58 2.66
C HIS A 89 19.41 -4.02 2.62
N TYR A 90 18.33 -4.26 1.91
CA TYR A 90 17.72 -5.56 1.80
C TYR A 90 17.35 -5.91 0.36
N VAL A 91 17.23 -7.20 0.11
CA VAL A 91 16.75 -7.74 -1.15
C VAL A 91 15.78 -8.89 -0.86
N ALA A 92 14.73 -8.99 -1.67
CA ALA A 92 13.78 -10.09 -1.68
C ALA A 92 13.63 -10.58 -3.12
N ASP A 93 13.99 -11.83 -3.37
CA ASP A 93 13.94 -12.47 -4.68
C ASP A 93 13.55 -13.96 -4.55
N ASP A 94 13.88 -14.77 -5.54
CA ASP A 94 13.65 -16.22 -5.57
C ASP A 94 14.36 -16.98 -4.43
N LYS A 95 15.40 -16.39 -3.83
CA LYS A 95 16.13 -16.95 -2.68
C LYS A 95 15.56 -16.48 -1.35
N GLY A 96 14.46 -15.73 -1.37
CA GLY A 96 13.83 -15.16 -0.19
C GLY A 96 14.43 -13.83 0.26
N TYR A 97 13.98 -13.36 1.42
CA TYR A 97 14.42 -12.10 2.01
C TYR A 97 15.79 -12.22 2.68
N ARG A 98 16.67 -11.25 2.44
CA ARG A 98 17.97 -11.14 3.11
C ARG A 98 18.47 -9.70 3.23
N LEU A 99 19.24 -9.46 4.28
CA LEU A 99 20.02 -8.23 4.43
C LEU A 99 21.29 -8.31 3.57
N VAL A 100 21.57 -7.25 2.83
CA VAL A 100 22.77 -7.10 2.00
C VAL A 100 23.82 -6.24 2.71
N LYS A 101 23.37 -5.28 3.51
CA LYS A 101 24.24 -4.35 4.23
C LYS A 101 23.52 -3.83 5.47
N GLU A 102 24.26 -3.73 6.56
CA GLU A 102 23.83 -3.06 7.77
C GLU A 102 24.95 -2.13 8.24
N ILE A 103 24.59 -0.89 8.54
CA ILE A 103 25.48 0.11 9.10
C ILE A 103 24.81 0.64 10.35
N SER A 104 25.57 0.72 11.44
CA SER A 104 25.22 1.49 12.62
C SER A 104 26.42 2.33 13.02
N ILE A 105 26.27 3.64 12.97
CA ILE A 105 27.33 4.59 13.34
C ILE A 105 26.82 5.53 14.44
N PRO A 106 27.61 5.79 15.49
CA PRO A 106 27.31 6.87 16.41
C PRO A 106 27.50 8.22 15.69
N ILE A 107 26.60 9.16 15.90
CA ILE A 107 26.57 10.46 15.21
C ILE A 107 26.54 11.66 16.16
N GLY A 108 26.32 11.45 17.46
CA GLY A 108 26.25 12.53 18.44
C GLY A 108 25.91 12.06 19.85
N GLU A 109 25.74 13.03 20.74
CA GLU A 109 25.36 12.84 22.15
C GLU A 109 23.84 12.90 22.35
N GLY A 110 23.07 12.80 21.26
CA GLY A 110 21.62 12.77 21.28
C GLY A 110 20.96 13.89 20.51
N PRO A 111 19.61 13.85 20.41
CA PRO A 111 18.86 14.86 19.71
C PRO A 111 18.98 16.21 20.42
N GLN A 112 19.31 17.26 19.68
CA GLN A 112 19.23 18.63 20.18
C GLN A 112 17.90 19.22 19.74
N GLU A 113 17.07 19.58 20.71
CA GLU A 113 15.77 20.19 20.41
C GLU A 113 15.96 21.64 19.94
N ASP A 114 15.54 21.95 18.71
CA ASP A 114 15.42 23.32 18.19
C ASP A 114 13.96 23.66 17.93
N PRO A 115 13.29 24.42 18.82
CA PRO A 115 11.92 24.85 18.63
C PRO A 115 11.70 25.71 17.38
N ASN A 116 12.76 26.29 16.81
CA ASN A 116 12.71 27.07 15.56
C ASN A 116 13.05 26.21 14.33
N GLY A 117 13.32 24.93 14.53
CA GLY A 117 13.58 23.95 13.49
C GLY A 117 12.36 23.69 12.61
N LYS A 118 12.58 22.83 11.63
CA LYS A 118 11.56 22.36 10.68
C LYS A 118 11.72 20.88 10.36
N ALA A 119 10.61 20.25 9.99
CA ALA A 119 10.58 18.92 9.40
C ALA A 119 10.30 19.03 7.89
N ASP A 120 11.29 18.71 7.07
CA ASP A 120 11.14 18.58 5.62
C ASP A 120 10.74 17.15 5.28
N VAL A 121 9.59 16.99 4.62
CA VAL A 121 9.05 15.70 4.18
C VAL A 121 9.01 15.68 2.67
N SER A 122 9.57 14.63 2.06
CA SER A 122 9.48 14.38 0.62
C SER A 122 9.13 12.93 0.34
N SER A 123 8.35 12.69 -0.70
CA SER A 123 8.07 11.35 -1.20
C SER A 123 7.78 11.42 -2.69
N SER A 124 8.22 10.40 -3.43
CA SER A 124 7.98 10.36 -4.87
C SER A 124 6.52 10.23 -5.26
N LEU A 125 5.65 9.72 -4.36
CA LEU A 125 4.21 9.62 -4.61
C LEU A 125 3.43 10.88 -4.20
N SER A 126 3.89 11.61 -3.17
CA SER A 126 3.11 12.66 -2.52
C SER A 126 3.72 14.06 -2.62
N GLY A 127 4.86 14.20 -3.27
CA GLY A 127 5.59 15.47 -3.37
C GLY A 127 6.31 15.83 -2.07
N SER A 128 6.56 17.12 -1.89
CA SER A 128 7.33 17.65 -0.76
C SER A 128 6.58 18.75 -0.02
N TYR A 129 6.72 18.78 1.30
CA TYR A 129 6.22 19.85 2.15
C TYR A 129 7.12 19.99 3.39
N SER A 130 6.97 21.11 4.10
CA SER A 130 7.69 21.37 5.35
C SER A 130 6.69 21.63 6.47
N ILE A 131 7.03 21.22 7.69
CA ILE A 131 6.29 21.52 8.91
C ILE A 131 7.19 22.34 9.83
N THR A 132 6.68 23.46 10.31
CA THR A 132 7.31 24.32 11.32
C THR A 132 6.42 24.42 12.56
N ALA A 133 6.96 24.97 13.65
CA ALA A 133 6.16 25.26 14.85
C ALA A 133 4.95 26.17 14.55
N ASP A 134 5.08 27.10 13.61
CA ASP A 134 4.01 28.02 13.19
C ASP A 134 2.83 27.29 12.52
N ASP A 135 3.11 26.23 11.75
CA ASP A 135 2.09 25.43 11.06
C ASP A 135 1.21 24.66 12.05
N ILE A 136 1.76 24.31 13.22
CA ILE A 136 1.04 23.65 14.31
C ILE A 136 0.27 24.70 15.14
N ALA A 137 0.89 25.84 15.43
CA ALA A 137 0.30 26.89 16.24
C ALA A 137 -0.90 27.59 15.56
N ARG A 138 -0.92 27.61 14.22
CA ARG A 138 -1.99 28.20 13.42
C ARG A 138 -2.60 27.16 12.47
N PRO A 139 -3.50 26.28 12.94
CA PRO A 139 -4.18 25.35 12.06
C PRO A 139 -5.02 26.13 11.05
N SER A 140 -4.51 26.24 9.82
CA SER A 140 -5.22 26.83 8.69
C SER A 140 -6.34 25.89 8.26
N TYR A 141 -7.54 26.09 8.82
CA TYR A 141 -8.73 25.40 8.35
C TYR A 141 -9.12 25.95 6.98
N LYS A 142 -8.76 25.24 5.91
CA LYS A 142 -9.27 25.53 4.57
C LYS A 142 -10.77 25.19 4.53
N LYS A 143 -11.63 26.21 4.67
CA LYS A 143 -13.06 26.09 4.36
C LYS A 143 -13.18 25.73 2.88
N HIS A 144 -13.47 24.46 2.58
CA HIS A 144 -13.94 24.11 1.25
C HIS A 144 -15.30 24.78 1.05
N PRO A 145 -15.49 25.59 -0.01
CA PRO A 145 -16.80 26.16 -0.28
C PRO A 145 -17.78 25.01 -0.51
N LYS A 146 -18.88 25.01 0.27
CA LYS A 146 -20.00 24.11 -0.02
C LYS A 146 -20.48 24.45 -1.43
N LYS A 147 -20.43 23.49 -2.35
CA LYS A 147 -21.15 23.62 -3.62
C LYS A 147 -22.63 23.66 -3.26
N VAL A 148 -23.23 24.84 -3.42
CA VAL A 148 -24.69 25.07 -3.36
C VAL A 148 -25.27 24.72 -4.72
#